data_AF-A0A1Q3LX21-F1
#
_entry.id   AF-A0A1Q3LX21-F1
#
_cell.length_a   1.000
_cell.length_b   1.000
_cell.length_c   1.000
_cell.angle_alpha   90.00
_cell.angle_beta   90.00
_cell.angle_gamma   90.00
#
_symmetry.space_group_name_H-M   'P 1'
#
loop_
_entity.id
_entity.type
_entity.pdbx_description
1 polymer ?
#
loop_
_entity_poly.entity_id
_entity_poly.type
_entity_poly.pdbx_seq_one_letter_code
_entity_poly.pdbx_strand_id
1 'polypeptide(L)'
;MAELRFVSVDLEAVAPEQGAPAEGRLISGDPKFRTWNVEERDGGLYAGIWEATPGKWRIEYDEWEFCHILSGVSLIAEDGGETRTVKTGDSFILRPGFKGSWEVLETTRKEYVIRL
;
A
#
# COMPACT_ATOMS: atom_id res chain seq x y z
N MET A 1 14.54 -22.41 16.15
CA MET A 1 13.46 -23.06 15.37
C MET A 1 13.86 -22.97 13.90
N ALA A 2 13.50 -23.97 13.08
CA ALA A 2 13.80 -23.92 11.65
C ALA A 2 12.95 -22.83 10.97
N GLU A 3 13.53 -22.12 10.03
CA GLU A 3 12.84 -21.11 9.22
C GLU A 3 11.76 -21.78 8.36
N LEU A 4 10.54 -21.23 8.39
CA LEU A 4 9.46 -21.67 7.50
C LEU A 4 9.80 -21.25 6.07
N ARG A 5 9.76 -22.21 5.14
CA ARG A 5 10.01 -21.98 3.71
C ARG A 5 8.74 -21.62 2.93
N PHE A 6 7.58 -21.78 3.56
CA PHE A 6 6.29 -21.46 3.01
C PHE A 6 5.57 -20.56 4.02
N VAL A 7 5.23 -19.35 3.59
CA VAL A 7 4.55 -18.35 4.41
C VAL A 7 3.28 -17.95 3.66
N SER A 8 2.13 -18.12 4.31
CA SER A 8 0.84 -17.66 3.78
C SER A 8 0.69 -16.16 4.03
N VAL A 9 0.22 -15.42 3.03
CA VAL A 9 -0.19 -14.02 3.20
C VAL A 9 -1.61 -14.02 3.76
N ASP A 10 -1.73 -13.83 5.08
CA ASP A 10 -3.00 -13.92 5.82
C ASP A 10 -3.08 -12.81 6.89
N LEU A 11 -4.28 -12.23 7.05
CA LEU A 11 -4.58 -11.22 8.07
C LEU A 11 -4.57 -11.79 9.49
N GLU A 12 -4.74 -13.10 9.65
CA GLU A 12 -4.69 -13.77 10.95
C GLU A 12 -3.24 -14.11 11.38
N ALA A 13 -2.27 -14.04 10.46
CA ALA A 13 -0.89 -14.43 10.73
C ALA A 13 -0.12 -13.40 11.57
N VAL A 14 -0.48 -12.12 11.48
CA VAL A 14 0.20 -11.01 12.16
C VAL A 14 -0.82 -9.98 12.63
N ALA A 15 -0.54 -9.29 13.74
CA ALA A 15 -1.37 -8.17 14.16
C ALA A 15 -1.13 -6.96 13.24
N PRO A 16 -2.16 -6.20 12.84
CA PRO A 16 -1.95 -5.03 12.02
C PRO A 16 -1.26 -3.90 12.79
N GLU A 17 -0.30 -3.28 12.14
CA GLU A 17 0.21 -1.97 12.51
C GLU A 17 -0.81 -0.90 12.08
N GLN A 18 -1.09 0.03 12.99
CA GLN A 18 -1.99 1.16 12.72
C GLN A 18 -1.19 2.32 12.15
N GLY A 19 -1.72 2.97 11.12
CA GLY A 19 -1.06 4.11 10.49
C GLY A 19 -2.04 5.16 9.99
N ALA A 20 -1.48 6.21 9.42
CA ALA A 20 -2.17 7.30 8.74
C ALA A 20 -1.17 7.95 7.75
N PRO A 21 -1.62 8.84 6.86
CA PRO A 21 -0.69 9.62 6.05
C PRO A 21 0.34 10.34 6.92
N ALA A 22 1.59 10.39 6.46
CA ALA A 22 2.63 11.16 7.15
C ALA A 22 2.23 12.64 7.32
N GLU A 23 2.76 13.27 8.36
CA GLU A 23 2.47 14.66 8.68
C GLU A 23 2.69 15.58 7.46
N GLY A 24 1.75 16.50 7.23
CA GLY A 24 1.78 17.42 6.09
C GLY A 24 1.42 16.81 4.72
N ARG A 25 1.19 15.49 4.61
CA ARG A 25 0.78 14.85 3.34
C ARG A 25 -0.73 14.77 3.15
N LEU A 26 -1.53 14.90 4.20
CA LEU A 26 -3.00 14.82 4.11
C LEU A 26 -3.57 15.95 3.25
N ILE A 27 -4.46 15.60 2.32
CA ILE A 27 -5.19 16.55 1.47
C ILE A 27 -6.64 16.66 1.92
N SER A 28 -7.33 15.52 2.13
CA SER A 28 -8.72 15.50 2.59
C SER A 28 -9.09 14.18 3.28
N GLY A 29 -10.14 14.22 4.11
CA GLY A 29 -10.63 13.08 4.88
C GLY A 29 -9.83 12.83 6.16
N ASP A 30 -10.00 11.64 6.73
CA ASP A 30 -9.25 11.14 7.88
C ASP A 30 -8.91 9.64 7.69
N PRO A 31 -8.10 9.31 6.67
CA PRO A 31 -7.83 7.92 6.33
C PRO A 31 -7.00 7.26 7.44
N LYS A 32 -7.42 6.05 7.82
CA LYS A 32 -6.73 5.17 8.76
C LYS A 32 -6.17 3.99 8.00
N PHE A 33 -4.91 3.67 8.27
CA PHE A 33 -4.21 2.57 7.62
C PHE A 33 -4.09 1.38 8.56
N ARG A 34 -4.12 0.19 7.97
CA ARG A 34 -3.73 -1.06 8.63
C ARG A 34 -2.73 -1.78 7.74
N THR A 35 -1.60 -2.17 8.31
CA THR A 35 -0.56 -2.93 7.60
C THR A 35 -0.29 -4.23 8.32
N TRP A 36 -0.40 -5.35 7.60
CA TRP A 36 -0.03 -6.67 8.05
C TRP A 36 1.29 -7.04 7.36
N ASN A 37 2.42 -6.77 8.01
CA ASN A 37 3.76 -7.17 7.55
C ASN A 37 3.91 -8.68 7.73
N VAL A 38 3.66 -9.45 6.67
CA VAL A 38 3.74 -10.93 6.71
C VAL A 38 5.20 -11.41 6.59
N GLU A 39 6.01 -10.68 5.83
CA GLU A 39 7.43 -10.98 5.63
C GLU A 39 8.24 -9.68 5.67
N GLU A 40 9.32 -9.69 6.45
CA GLU A 40 10.36 -8.65 6.46
C GLU A 40 11.72 -9.35 6.43
N ARG A 41 12.58 -8.93 5.49
CA ARG A 41 13.88 -9.56 5.28
C ARG A 41 15.01 -8.54 5.12
N ASP A 42 16.19 -8.97 5.54
CA ASP A 42 17.44 -8.26 5.32
C ASP A 42 17.60 -7.85 3.86
N GLY A 43 18.11 -6.64 3.65
CA GLY A 43 18.21 -6.05 2.32
C GLY A 43 16.95 -5.32 1.85
N GLY A 44 15.99 -5.07 2.75
CA GLY A 44 14.86 -4.16 2.51
C GLY A 44 13.75 -4.77 1.66
N LEU A 45 13.44 -6.04 1.89
CA LEU A 45 12.30 -6.72 1.26
C LEU A 45 11.16 -6.83 2.29
N TYR A 46 9.98 -6.36 1.89
CA TYR A 46 8.75 -6.44 2.68
C TYR A 46 7.64 -7.02 1.83
N ALA A 47 6.77 -7.83 2.41
CA ALA A 47 5.56 -8.30 1.75
C ALA A 47 4.42 -8.46 2.76
N GLY A 48 3.20 -8.17 2.31
CA GLY A 48 2.06 -8.23 3.21
C GLY A 48 0.78 -7.66 2.61
N ILE A 49 -0.13 -7.30 3.51
CA ILE A 49 -1.40 -6.67 3.16
C ILE A 49 -1.43 -5.26 3.74
N TRP A 50 -1.94 -4.32 2.96
CA TRP A 50 -2.24 -2.97 3.39
C TRP A 50 -3.70 -2.63 3.14
N GLU A 51 -4.30 -1.87 4.04
CA GLU A 51 -5.66 -1.37 3.90
C GLU A 51 -5.74 0.10 4.30
N ALA A 52 -6.56 0.88 3.61
CA ALA A 52 -6.91 2.23 4.00
C ALA A 52 -8.42 2.51 3.89
N THR A 53 -8.93 3.27 4.85
CA THR A 53 -10.27 3.89 4.77
C THR A 53 -10.26 5.12 3.84
N PRO A 54 -11.44 5.61 3.41
CA PRO A 54 -11.52 6.74 2.48
C PRO A 54 -10.79 8.00 2.95
N GLY A 55 -10.15 8.68 1.99
CA GLY A 55 -9.36 9.89 2.19
C GLY A 55 -8.35 10.11 1.05
N LYS A 56 -7.68 11.25 1.05
CA LYS A 56 -6.71 11.62 0.00
C LYS A 56 -5.45 12.21 0.61
N TRP A 57 -4.29 11.78 0.13
CA TRP A 57 -3.00 12.27 0.60
C TRP A 57 -1.95 12.25 -0.50
N ARG A 58 -0.87 13.00 -0.28
CA ARG A 58 0.34 13.00 -1.11
C ARG A 58 1.15 11.73 -0.87
N ILE A 59 1.66 11.16 -1.95
CA ILE A 59 2.56 10.02 -1.95
C ILE A 59 3.85 10.36 -2.71
N GLU A 60 4.95 9.83 -2.21
CA GLU A 60 6.29 9.95 -2.77
C GLU A 60 6.98 8.62 -2.46
N TYR A 61 7.42 7.92 -3.51
CA TYR A 61 8.03 6.60 -3.42
C TYR A 61 9.51 6.72 -3.75
N ASP A 62 10.36 6.35 -2.79
CA ASP A 62 11.79 6.13 -3.00
C ASP A 62 12.08 4.64 -3.26
N GLU A 63 11.15 3.79 -2.84
CA GLU A 63 11.12 2.35 -2.98
C GLU A 63 10.44 1.88 -4.26
N TRP A 64 10.69 0.62 -4.61
CA TRP A 64 9.92 -0.10 -5.61
C TRP A 64 8.80 -0.88 -4.92
N GLU A 65 7.54 -0.69 -5.33
CA GLU A 65 6.40 -1.40 -4.75
C GLU A 65 5.53 -2.04 -5.83
N PHE A 66 5.33 -3.35 -5.75
CA PHE A 66 4.24 -4.05 -6.43
C PHE A 66 2.97 -3.98 -5.58
N CYS A 67 1.83 -3.74 -6.22
CA CYS A 67 0.51 -3.72 -5.60
C CYS A 67 -0.45 -4.64 -6.37
N HIS A 68 -1.29 -5.38 -5.63
CA HIS A 68 -2.47 -6.08 -6.18
C HIS A 68 -3.70 -5.75 -5.34
N ILE A 69 -4.74 -5.18 -5.96
CA ILE A 69 -5.95 -4.76 -5.23
C ILE A 69 -6.87 -5.95 -4.98
N LEU A 70 -7.13 -6.23 -3.71
CA LEU A 70 -8.04 -7.28 -3.25
C LEU A 70 -9.49 -6.79 -3.16
N SER A 71 -9.69 -5.53 -2.78
CA SER A 71 -11.01 -4.92 -2.65
C SER A 71 -10.96 -3.40 -2.69
N GLY A 72 -12.08 -2.77 -3.00
CA GLY A 72 -12.25 -1.32 -2.97
C GLY A 72 -11.84 -0.63 -4.26
N VAL A 73 -11.79 0.70 -4.20
CA VAL A 73 -11.52 1.58 -5.34
C VAL A 73 -10.66 2.75 -4.89
N SER A 74 -9.55 2.97 -5.59
CA SER A 74 -8.65 4.10 -5.39
C SER A 74 -8.34 4.81 -6.70
N LEU A 75 -7.96 6.09 -6.60
CA LEU A 75 -7.38 6.88 -7.69
C LEU A 75 -5.91 7.18 -7.35
N ILE A 76 -5.02 6.88 -8.28
CA ILE A 76 -3.60 7.20 -8.21
C ILE A 76 -3.31 8.27 -9.25
N ALA A 77 -2.99 9.48 -8.80
CA ALA A 77 -2.69 10.62 -9.67
C ALA A 77 -1.21 10.98 -9.60
N GLU A 78 -0.52 10.90 -10.73
CA GLU A 78 0.88 11.29 -10.87
C GLU A 78 1.02 12.80 -11.13
N ASP A 79 2.02 13.44 -10.56
CA ASP A 79 2.24 14.87 -10.76
C ASP A 79 2.53 15.18 -12.24
N GLY A 80 1.68 15.99 -12.86
CA GLY A 80 1.76 16.31 -14.29
C GLY A 80 1.41 15.15 -15.23
N GLY A 81 0.98 14.01 -14.68
CA GLY A 81 0.61 12.81 -15.42
C GLY A 81 -0.89 12.51 -15.36
N GLU A 82 -1.24 11.29 -15.76
CA GLU A 82 -2.62 10.81 -15.76
C GLU A 82 -3.05 10.27 -14.40
N THR A 83 -4.31 10.49 -14.05
CA THR A 83 -4.98 9.81 -12.94
C THR A 83 -5.45 8.43 -13.39
N ARG A 84 -5.12 7.41 -12.62
CA ARG A 84 -5.49 6.01 -12.87
C ARG A 84 -6.42 5.52 -11.78
N THR A 85 -7.56 4.94 -12.17
CA THR A 85 -8.44 4.22 -11.24
C THR A 85 -7.92 2.80 -11.08
N VAL A 86 -7.73 2.36 -9.84
CA VAL A 86 -7.37 0.98 -9.50
C VAL A 86 -8.47 0.38 -8.61
N LYS A 87 -8.88 -0.85 -8.92
CA LYS A 87 -9.97 -1.58 -8.26
C LYS A 87 -9.63 -3.06 -8.15
N THR A 88 -10.50 -3.83 -7.50
CA THR A 88 -10.35 -5.28 -7.33
C THR A 88 -9.87 -6.00 -8.58
N GLY A 89 -8.78 -6.76 -8.44
CA GLY A 89 -8.16 -7.53 -9.52
C GLY A 89 -7.06 -6.79 -10.28
N ASP A 90 -6.96 -5.46 -10.14
CA ASP A 90 -5.89 -4.70 -10.79
C ASP A 90 -4.56 -4.90 -10.07
N SER A 91 -3.48 -4.96 -10.86
CA SER A 91 -2.10 -5.00 -10.37
C SER A 91 -1.27 -3.90 -11.01
N PHE A 92 -0.38 -3.29 -10.25
CA PHE A 92 0.48 -2.22 -10.73
C PHE A 92 1.77 -2.13 -9.93
N ILE A 93 2.70 -1.32 -10.43
CA ILE A 93 3.99 -1.06 -9.80
C ILE A 93 4.15 0.45 -9.65
N LEU A 94 4.51 0.89 -8.44
CA LEU A 94 5.05 2.22 -8.18
C LEU A 94 6.57 2.10 -8.11
N ARG A 95 7.26 2.95 -8.87
CA ARG A 95 8.73 2.92 -8.99
C ARG A 95 9.35 4.08 -8.22
N PRO A 96 10.62 3.95 -7.82
CA PRO A 96 11.38 5.06 -7.24
C PRO A 96 11.26 6.32 -8.08
N GLY A 97 10.98 7.45 -7.42
CA GLY A 97 10.74 8.75 -8.04
C GLY A 97 9.27 9.05 -8.38
N PHE A 98 8.34 8.12 -8.16
CA PHE A 98 6.91 8.41 -8.32
C PHE A 98 6.46 9.45 -7.28
N LYS A 99 5.84 10.54 -7.75
CA LYS A 99 5.25 11.59 -6.90
C LYS A 99 3.84 11.89 -7.35
N GLY A 100 2.93 12.01 -6.40
CA GLY A 100 1.52 12.13 -6.73
C GLY A 100 0.60 12.14 -5.52
N SER A 101 -0.65 11.74 -5.73
CA SER A 101 -1.62 11.51 -4.66
C SER A 101 -2.27 10.14 -4.77
N TRP A 102 -2.54 9.54 -3.62
CA TRP A 102 -3.44 8.40 -3.47
C TRP A 102 -4.76 8.91 -2.88
N GLU A 103 -5.86 8.60 -3.56
CA GLU A 103 -7.21 8.88 -3.08
C GLU A 103 -7.99 7.56 -2.98
N VAL A 104 -8.45 7.24 -1.77
CA VAL A 104 -9.28 6.06 -1.51
C VAL A 104 -10.74 6.50 -1.54
N LEU A 105 -11.51 5.98 -2.50
CA LEU A 105 -12.94 6.27 -2.65
C LEU A 105 -13.79 5.27 -1.86
N GLU A 106 -13.40 4.01 -1.92
CA GLU A 106 -13.97 2.90 -1.15
C GLU A 106 -12.80 2.22 -0.44
N THR A 107 -13.01 1.77 0.82
CA THR A 107 -11.96 1.12 1.63
C THR A 107 -11.17 0.13 0.79
N THR A 108 -9.91 0.47 0.55
CA THR A 108 -9.05 -0.26 -0.38
C THR A 108 -8.17 -1.19 0.40
N ARG A 109 -8.11 -2.45 -0.02
CA ARG A 109 -7.17 -3.45 0.50
C ARG A 109 -6.32 -3.97 -0.64
N LYS A 110 -5.00 -4.05 -0.42
CA LYS A 110 -4.03 -4.54 -1.40
C LYS A 110 -3.06 -5.53 -0.77
N GLU A 111 -2.59 -6.49 -1.55
CA GLU A 111 -1.31 -7.13 -1.30
C GLU A 111 -0.21 -6.22 -1.83
N TYR A 112 0.95 -6.25 -1.18
CA TYR A 112 2.11 -5.53 -1.66
C TYR A 112 3.40 -6.35 -1.51
N VAL A 113 4.38 -5.98 -2.35
CA VAL A 113 5.78 -6.35 -2.17
C VAL A 113 6.61 -5.10 -2.36
N ILE A 114 7.40 -4.72 -1.36
CA ILE A 114 8.30 -3.56 -1.38
C ILE A 114 9.74 -4.03 -1.44
N ARG A 115 10.53 -3.34 -2.27
CA ARG A 115 11.99 -3.37 -2.25
C ARG A 115 12.50 -1.94 -2.07
N LEU A 116 13.17 -1.68 -0.94
CA LEU A 116 13.84 -0.40 -0.64
C LEU A 116 15.01 -0.12 -1.58
#